data_AF-A0A7K1DN13-F1
#
_entry.id   AF-A0A7K1DN13-F1
#
_cell.length_a   1.000
_cell.length_b   1.000
_cell.length_c   1.000
_cell.angle_alpha   90.00
_cell.angle_beta   90.00
_cell.angle_gamma   90.00
#
_symmetry.space_group_name_H-M   'P 1'
#
loop_
_entity.id
_entity.type
_entity.pdbx_description
1 polymer ?
#
loop_
_entity_poly.entity_id
_entity_poly.type
_entity_poly.pdbx_seq_one_letter_code
_entity_poly.pdbx_strand_id
1 'polypeptide(L)'
;MNDSIGIYLNDIGKVPLLTAEDERVLSRAIEKGREAAGKQATGDKTVAVKRDIREAGRAKDRFIRANLRLVVSIARRYPLPQGMDLLDLIQEGNLGLEHAVDKFDWRRGFKFSTYATFWIRQAIGRALDQKASLIRIPGDRSASL
;
A
#
# COMPACT_ATOMS: atom_id res chain seq x y z
N MET A 1 22.75 14.93 -7.99
CA MET A 1 22.61 13.46 -8.06
C MET A 1 21.91 13.04 -6.76
N ASN A 2 20.76 12.36 -6.87
CA ASN A 2 19.80 11.96 -5.80
C ASN A 2 18.68 12.93 -5.33
N ASP A 3 18.14 13.75 -6.24
CA ASP A 3 16.99 14.62 -5.96
C ASP A 3 15.63 13.89 -5.92
N SER A 4 15.55 12.68 -6.51
CA SER A 4 14.31 11.91 -6.61
C SER A 4 13.72 11.49 -5.26
N ILE A 5 14.57 11.09 -4.31
CA ILE A 5 14.13 10.74 -2.96
C ILE A 5 13.62 11.98 -2.22
N GLY A 6 14.31 13.11 -2.35
CA GLY A 6 13.91 14.38 -1.74
C GLY A 6 12.54 14.84 -2.22
N ILE A 7 12.32 14.82 -3.55
CA ILE A 7 11.03 15.15 -4.18
C ILE A 7 9.93 14.24 -3.65
N TYR A 8 10.17 12.92 -3.64
CA TYR A 8 9.20 11.94 -3.13
C TYR A 8 8.83 12.19 -1.66
N LEU A 9 9.82 12.40 -0.80
CA LEU A 9 9.58 12.65 0.64
C LEU A 9 8.80 13.95 0.87
N ASN A 10 9.08 14.98 0.08
CA ASN A 10 8.33 16.24 0.13
C ASN A 10 6.86 16.04 -0.26
N ASP A 11 6.59 15.28 -1.32
CA ASP A 11 5.24 15.06 -1.81
C ASP A 11 4.38 14.24 -0.83
N ILE A 12 4.92 13.16 -0.26
CA ILE A 12 4.19 12.38 0.75
C ILE A 12 4.02 13.15 2.07
N GLY A 13 4.88 14.14 2.34
CA GLY A 13 4.81 15.00 3.52
C GLY A 13 3.65 16.00 3.48
N LYS A 14 3.16 16.37 2.28
CA LYS A 14 2.03 17.30 2.09
C LYS A 14 0.69 16.69 2.47
N VAL A 15 0.59 15.36 2.56
CA VAL A 15 -0.66 14.66 2.84
C VAL A 15 -0.85 14.50 4.35
N PRO A 16 -1.98 14.96 4.92
CA PRO A 16 -2.23 14.86 6.36
C PRO A 16 -2.43 13.41 6.79
N LEU A 17 -2.02 13.11 8.02
CA LEU A 17 -2.23 11.79 8.64
C LEU A 17 -3.72 11.58 8.94
N LEU A 18 -4.17 10.33 8.85
CA LEU A 18 -5.55 9.96 9.11
C LEU A 18 -5.78 9.71 10.61
N THR A 19 -6.96 10.11 11.09
CA THR A 19 -7.48 9.68 12.38
C THR A 19 -8.13 8.30 12.28
N ALA A 20 -8.47 7.67 13.42
CA ALA A 20 -9.24 6.43 13.40
C ALA A 20 -10.62 6.60 12.73
N GLU A 21 -11.21 7.78 12.82
CA GLU A 21 -12.51 8.05 12.20
C GLU A 21 -12.36 8.26 10.70
N ASP A 22 -11.30 8.95 10.25
CA ASP A 22 -10.98 9.03 8.83
C ASP A 22 -10.78 7.65 8.20
N GLU A 23 -10.06 6.75 8.88
CA GLU A 23 -9.84 5.37 8.43
C GLU A 23 -11.20 4.67 8.19
N ARG A 24 -12.14 4.79 9.13
CA ARG A 24 -13.49 4.20 8.99
C ARG A 24 -14.28 4.79 7.83
N VAL A 25 -14.28 6.13 7.70
CA VAL A 25 -15.00 6.83 6.63
C VAL A 25 -14.48 6.40 5.25
N LEU A 26 -13.15 6.38 5.08
CA LEU A 26 -12.54 5.98 3.84
C LEU A 26 -12.77 4.49 3.53
N SER A 27 -12.63 3.61 4.52
CA SER A 27 -12.91 2.18 4.33
C SER A 27 -14.35 1.92 3.91
N ARG A 28 -15.33 2.64 4.48
CA ARG A 28 -16.74 2.52 4.08
C ARG A 28 -16.97 2.98 2.63
N ALA A 29 -16.32 4.07 2.21
CA ALA A 29 -16.41 4.54 0.82
C ALA A 29 -15.81 3.51 -0.16
N ILE A 30 -14.68 2.90 0.20
CA ILE A 30 -14.03 1.84 -0.60
C ILE A 30 -14.94 0.61 -0.71
N GLU A 31 -15.54 0.17 0.39
CA GLU A 31 -16.47 -0.96 0.43
C GLU A 31 -17.69 -0.71 -0.47
N LYS A 32 -18.31 0.47 -0.37
CA LYS A 32 -19.43 0.89 -1.22
C LYS A 32 -19.08 0.87 -2.71
N GLY A 33 -17.89 1.36 -3.08
CA GLY A 33 -17.46 1.31 -4.49
C GLY A 33 -17.17 -0.10 -4.98
N ARG A 34 -16.73 -1.02 -4.11
CA ARG A 34 -16.55 -2.44 -4.47
C ARG A 34 -17.89 -3.11 -4.76
N GLU A 35 -18.91 -2.84 -3.96
CA GLU A 35 -20.27 -3.30 -4.23
C GLU A 35 -20.82 -2.72 -5.54
N ALA A 36 -20.58 -1.43 -5.79
CA ALA A 36 -20.94 -0.77 -7.03
C ALA A 36 -20.22 -1.40 -8.25
N ALA A 37 -18.93 -1.71 -8.12
CA ALA A 37 -18.18 -2.42 -9.16
C ALA A 37 -18.76 -3.82 -9.45
N GLY A 38 -19.22 -4.53 -8.42
CA GLY A 38 -19.96 -5.79 -8.57
C GLY A 38 -21.25 -5.63 -9.37
N LYS A 39 -22.05 -4.61 -9.05
CA LYS A 39 -23.28 -4.27 -9.80
C LYS A 39 -22.99 -3.90 -11.26
N GLN A 40 -21.90 -3.18 -11.49
CA GLN A 40 -21.44 -2.84 -12.83
C GLN A 40 -21.06 -4.07 -13.64
N ALA A 41 -20.39 -5.05 -13.03
CA ALA A 41 -20.04 -6.32 -13.67
C ALA A 41 -21.29 -7.14 -14.04
N THR A 42 -22.36 -7.08 -13.22
CA THR A 42 -23.65 -7.72 -13.53
C THR A 42 -24.50 -6.96 -14.57
N GLY A 43 -24.00 -5.84 -15.10
CA GLY A 43 -24.66 -5.09 -16.18
C GLY A 43 -25.35 -3.79 -15.78
N ASP A 44 -25.41 -3.46 -14.48
CA ASP A 44 -25.97 -2.19 -14.01
C ASP A 44 -24.98 -1.04 -14.23
N LYS A 45 -25.20 -0.25 -15.28
CA LYS A 45 -24.33 0.88 -15.67
C LYS A 45 -24.89 2.24 -15.25
N THR A 46 -25.73 2.29 -14.21
CA THR A 46 -26.34 3.53 -13.72
C THR A 46 -25.29 4.58 -13.34
N VAL A 47 -25.64 5.86 -13.52
CA VAL A 47 -24.76 7.00 -13.16
C VAL A 47 -24.33 6.95 -11.69
N ALA A 48 -25.23 6.51 -10.80
CA ALA A 48 -24.95 6.31 -9.38
C ALA A 48 -23.82 5.27 -9.14
N VAL A 49 -23.87 4.13 -9.84
CA VAL A 49 -22.83 3.09 -9.76
C VAL A 49 -21.47 3.63 -10.20
N LYS A 50 -21.42 4.33 -11.34
CA LYS A 50 -20.18 4.96 -11.82
C LYS A 50 -19.64 6.01 -10.86
N ARG A 51 -20.52 6.79 -10.21
CA ARG A 51 -20.15 7.79 -9.21
C ARG A 51 -19.51 7.13 -7.99
N ASP A 52 -20.16 6.09 -7.45
CA ASP A 52 -19.69 5.40 -6.24
C ASP A 52 -18.33 4.71 -6.47
N ILE A 53 -18.09 4.15 -7.67
CA ILE A 53 -16.77 3.60 -8.05
C ILE A 53 -15.69 4.69 -8.09
N ARG A 54 -15.99 5.85 -8.70
CA ARG A 54 -15.04 6.98 -8.75
C ARG A 54 -14.73 7.53 -7.37
N GLU A 55 -15.74 7.61 -6.51
CA GLU A 55 -15.56 8.07 -5.12
C GLU A 55 -14.69 7.10 -4.32
N ALA A 56 -14.92 5.80 -4.46
CA ALA A 56 -14.07 4.77 -3.84
C ALA A 56 -12.63 4.82 -4.35
N GLY A 57 -12.41 5.07 -5.64
CA GLY A 57 -11.06 5.27 -6.19
C GLY A 57 -10.34 6.44 -5.51
N ARG A 58 -11.02 7.58 -5.32
CA ARG A 58 -10.45 8.73 -4.59
C ARG A 58 -10.24 8.43 -3.11
N ALA A 59 -11.15 7.69 -2.48
CA ALA A 59 -11.02 7.30 -1.08
C ALA A 59 -9.80 6.39 -0.89
N LYS A 60 -9.61 5.39 -1.77
CA LYS A 60 -8.45 4.50 -1.77
C LYS A 60 -7.15 5.29 -1.97
N ASP A 61 -7.10 6.18 -2.95
CA ASP A 61 -5.93 7.03 -3.21
C ASP A 61 -5.58 7.90 -1.99
N ARG A 62 -6.56 8.55 -1.35
CA ARG A 62 -6.35 9.30 -0.09
C ARG A 62 -5.84 8.38 1.02
N PHE A 63 -6.42 7.19 1.16
CA PHE A 63 -6.03 6.21 2.19
C PHE A 63 -4.56 5.81 2.05
N ILE A 64 -4.15 5.44 0.83
CA ILE A 64 -2.77 5.03 0.52
C ILE A 64 -1.82 6.19 0.77
N ARG A 65 -2.10 7.37 0.19
CA ARG A 65 -1.21 8.53 0.27
C ARG A 65 -0.91 8.98 1.69
N ALA A 66 -1.91 8.97 2.56
CA ALA A 66 -1.73 9.34 3.96
C ALA A 66 -0.84 8.36 4.75
N ASN A 67 -0.66 7.14 4.24
CA ASN A 67 0.14 6.08 4.87
C ASN A 67 1.50 5.83 4.18
N LEU A 68 1.86 6.55 3.12
CA LEU A 68 3.15 6.39 2.45
C LEU A 68 4.35 6.66 3.39
N ARG A 69 4.18 7.56 4.35
CA ARG A 69 5.19 7.86 5.38
C ARG A 69 5.51 6.63 6.25
N LEU A 70 4.51 5.78 6.53
CA LEU A 70 4.72 4.52 7.26
C LEU A 70 5.63 3.58 6.46
N VAL A 71 5.39 3.45 5.15
CA VAL A 71 6.21 2.60 4.27
C VAL A 71 7.67 3.01 4.30
N VAL A 72 7.95 4.31 4.13
CA VAL A 72 9.31 4.85 4.23
C VAL A 72 9.97 4.53 5.57
N SER A 73 9.23 4.68 6.67
CA SER A 73 9.75 4.40 8.03
C SER A 73 10.10 2.92 8.26
N ILE A 74 9.42 2.01 7.56
CA ILE A 74 9.67 0.57 7.60
C ILE A 74 10.83 0.21 6.65
N ALA A 75 10.78 0.68 5.40
CA ALA A 75 11.77 0.38 4.37
C ALA A 75 13.19 0.81 4.77
N ARG A 76 13.33 1.95 5.46
CA ARG A 76 14.63 2.43 5.97
C ARG A 76 15.32 1.49 6.96
N ARG A 77 14.63 0.49 7.50
CA ARG A 77 15.19 -0.50 8.44
C ARG A 77 15.73 -1.76 7.77
N TYR A 78 15.47 -1.94 6.47
CA TYR A 78 15.92 -3.11 5.73
C TYR A 78 17.30 -2.88 5.11
N PRO A 79 18.12 -3.94 4.97
CA PRO A 79 19.38 -3.84 4.26
C PRO A 79 19.14 -3.56 2.77
N LEU A 80 20.07 -2.84 2.14
CA LEU A 80 20.07 -2.54 0.72
C LEU A 80 21.08 -3.46 0.02
N PRO A 81 20.63 -4.49 -0.74
CA PRO A 81 21.50 -5.31 -1.55
C PRO A 81 22.21 -4.50 -2.64
N GLN A 82 23.32 -5.03 -3.15
CA GLN A 82 23.98 -4.42 -4.32
C GLN A 82 23.03 -4.40 -5.53
N GLY A 83 22.85 -3.23 -6.13
CA GLY A 83 21.99 -3.04 -7.29
C GLY A 83 20.52 -2.74 -6.98
N MET A 84 20.14 -2.60 -5.70
CA MET A 84 18.80 -2.16 -5.29
C MET A 84 18.86 -0.83 -4.54
N ASP A 85 17.99 0.11 -4.90
CA ASP A 85 17.87 1.40 -4.22
C ASP A 85 16.77 1.39 -3.14
N LEU A 86 16.84 2.34 -2.21
CA LEU A 86 15.80 2.58 -1.21
C LEU A 86 14.45 2.85 -1.87
N LEU A 87 14.43 3.53 -3.03
CA LEU A 87 13.20 3.73 -3.79
C LEU A 87 12.58 2.40 -4.21
N ASP A 88 13.36 1.41 -4.62
CA ASP A 88 12.82 0.10 -4.99
C ASP A 88 12.13 -0.58 -3.80
N LEU A 89 12.76 -0.55 -2.61
CA LEU A 89 12.15 -1.09 -1.38
C LEU A 89 10.87 -0.33 -1.00
N ILE A 90 10.87 1.00 -1.14
CA ILE A 90 9.68 1.82 -0.89
C ILE A 90 8.56 1.43 -1.85
N GLN A 91 8.86 1.24 -3.13
CA GLN A 91 7.85 0.87 -4.12
C GLN A 91 7.25 -0.51 -3.84
N GLU A 92 8.06 -1.49 -3.46
CA GLU A 92 7.58 -2.81 -3.06
C GLU A 92 6.75 -2.74 -1.77
N GLY A 93 7.18 -1.93 -0.81
CA GLY A 93 6.40 -1.65 0.39
C GLY A 93 5.06 -0.96 0.08
N ASN A 94 5.01 -0.07 -0.92
CA ASN A 94 3.79 0.60 -1.37
C ASN A 94 2.78 -0.40 -1.97
N LEU A 95 3.25 -1.43 -2.69
CA LEU A 95 2.40 -2.52 -3.16
C LEU A 95 1.83 -3.33 -1.97
N GLY A 96 2.63 -3.58 -0.94
CA GLY A 96 2.16 -4.20 0.30
C GLY A 96 1.13 -3.34 1.05
N LEU A 97 1.35 -2.02 1.07
CA LEU A 97 0.40 -1.06 1.64
C LEU A 97 -0.92 -1.05 0.89
N GLU A 98 -0.90 -0.98 -0.45
CA GLU A 98 -2.12 -1.03 -1.26
C GLU A 98 -2.92 -2.31 -0.98
N HIS A 99 -2.23 -3.45 -0.92
CA HIS A 99 -2.86 -4.72 -0.57
C HIS A 99 -3.49 -4.70 0.83
N ALA A 100 -2.84 -4.05 1.80
CA ALA A 100 -3.39 -3.87 3.13
C ALA A 100 -4.65 -3.01 3.11
N VAL A 101 -4.69 -1.93 2.32
CA VAL A 101 -5.89 -1.08 2.17
C VAL A 101 -7.05 -1.88 1.59
N ASP A 102 -6.81 -2.72 0.59
CA ASP A 102 -7.85 -3.52 -0.06
C ASP A 102 -8.50 -4.58 0.86
N LYS A 103 -7.77 -5.01 1.90
CA LYS A 103 -8.20 -6.07 2.82
C LYS A 103 -8.47 -5.59 4.26
N PHE A 104 -8.28 -4.30 4.54
CA PHE A 104 -8.44 -3.79 5.89
C PHE A 104 -9.90 -3.81 6.32
N ASP A 105 -10.14 -4.33 7.53
CA ASP A 105 -11.45 -4.33 8.17
C ASP A 105 -11.46 -3.41 9.39
N TRP A 106 -12.08 -2.25 9.22
CA TRP A 106 -12.23 -1.21 10.24
C TRP A 106 -13.14 -1.63 11.41
N ARG A 107 -13.98 -2.66 11.23
CA ARG A 107 -14.91 -3.15 12.27
C ARG A 107 -14.19 -3.89 13.39
N ARG A 108 -12.96 -4.36 13.14
CA ARG A 108 -12.14 -5.09 14.12
C ARG A 108 -11.54 -4.22 15.22
N GLY A 109 -11.67 -2.89 15.13
CA GLY A 109 -11.28 -1.97 16.20
C GLY A 109 -9.78 -1.69 16.33
N PHE A 110 -8.93 -2.25 15.46
CA PHE A 110 -7.50 -1.98 15.43
C PHE A 110 -7.17 -0.85 14.45
N LYS A 111 -6.10 -0.10 14.75
CA LYS A 111 -5.56 0.92 13.85
C LYS A 111 -5.06 0.29 12.56
N PHE A 112 -5.25 1.00 11.44
CA PHE A 112 -4.77 0.53 10.14
C PHE A 112 -3.27 0.25 10.13
N SER A 113 -2.46 1.11 10.77
CA SER A 113 -1.00 0.97 10.84
C SER A 113 -0.55 -0.40 11.36
N THR A 114 -1.27 -0.97 12.32
CA THR A 114 -0.97 -2.29 12.88
C THR A 114 -1.11 -3.39 11.83
N TYR A 115 -2.18 -3.35 11.04
CA TYR A 115 -2.42 -4.32 9.96
C TYR A 115 -1.47 -4.11 8.77
N ALA A 116 -1.30 -2.86 8.35
CA ALA A 116 -0.47 -2.51 7.21
C ALA A 116 1.01 -2.88 7.41
N THR A 117 1.51 -2.76 8.64
CA THR A 117 2.91 -3.08 8.95
C THR A 117 3.28 -4.51 8.54
N PHE A 118 2.39 -5.49 8.73
CA PHE A 118 2.65 -6.88 8.34
C PHE A 118 2.83 -7.02 6.83
N TRP A 119 1.90 -6.47 6.05
CA TRP A 119 1.92 -6.56 4.59
C TRP A 119 3.07 -5.79 3.95
N ILE A 120 3.42 -4.62 4.50
CA ILE A 120 4.58 -3.83 4.04
C ILE A 120 5.87 -4.64 4.25
N ARG A 121 6.08 -5.21 5.44
CA ARG A 121 7.27 -6.04 5.72
C ARG A 121 7.33 -7.28 4.83
N GLN A 122 6.19 -7.94 4.63
CA GLN A 122 6.12 -9.12 3.78
C GLN A 122 6.45 -8.78 2.31
N ALA A 123 5.92 -7.68 1.79
CA ALA A 123 6.20 -7.25 0.42
C ALA A 123 7.69 -6.91 0.22
N ILE A 124 8.29 -6.17 1.16
CA ILE A 124 9.71 -5.82 1.15
C ILE A 124 10.59 -7.08 1.26
N GLY A 125 10.31 -7.97 2.21
CA GLY A 125 11.06 -9.22 2.37
C GLY A 125 11.01 -10.09 1.12
N ARG A 126 9.80 -10.27 0.56
CA ARG A 126 9.61 -11.00 -0.70
C ARG A 126 10.39 -10.36 -1.85
N ALA A 127 10.46 -9.03 -1.92
CA ALA A 127 11.21 -8.34 -2.96
C ALA A 127 12.72 -8.56 -2.80
N LEU A 128 13.24 -8.51 -1.58
CA LEU A 128 14.64 -8.83 -1.29
C LEU A 128 14.97 -10.26 -1.74
N ASP A 129 14.17 -11.26 -1.35
CA ASP A 129 14.42 -12.65 -1.76
C ASP A 129 14.42 -12.85 -3.27
N GLN A 130 13.60 -12.08 -3.99
CA GLN A 130 13.42 -12.25 -5.43
C GLN A 130 14.37 -11.42 -6.29
N LYS A 131 14.85 -10.28 -5.78
CA LYS A 131 15.57 -9.26 -6.57
C LYS A 131 16.96 -8.91 -6.01
N ALA A 132 17.35 -9.42 -4.83
CA ALA A 132 18.66 -9.12 -4.24
C ALA A 132 19.84 -9.77 -4.99
N SER A 133 19.60 -10.83 -5.75
CA SER A 133 20.63 -11.57 -6.46
C SER A 133 20.47 -11.44 -7.97
N LEU A 134 21.59 -11.21 -8.68
CA LEU A 134 21.64 -11.17 -10.15
C LEU A 134 21.08 -12.47 -10.77
N ILE A 135 21.31 -13.60 -10.10
CA ILE A 135 20.68 -14.89 -10.39
C ILE A 135 19.64 -15.14 -9.29
N ARG A 136 18.37 -15.23 -9.70
CA ARG A 136 17.25 -15.49 -8.80
C ARG A 136 17.40 -16.85 -8.11
N ILE A 137 17.35 -16.86 -6.78
CA ILE A 137 17.29 -18.09 -5.97
C ILE A 137 15.89 -18.21 -5.36
N PRO A 138 15.22 -19.36 -5.44
CA PRO A 138 13.93 -19.59 -4.76
C PRO A 138 14.06 -19.44 -3.24
N GLY A 139 13.07 -18.83 -2.59
CA GLY A 139 13.09 -18.51 -1.16
C GLY A 139 13.22 -19.71 -0.21
N ASP A 140 12.85 -20.91 -0.65
CA ASP A 140 12.98 -22.12 0.18
C ASP A 140 14.44 -22.56 0.40
N ARG A 141 15.40 -22.00 -0.37
CA ARG A 141 16.82 -22.41 -0.35
C ARG A 141 17.77 -21.41 0.32
N SER A 142 17.32 -20.20 0.65
CA SER A 142 18.18 -19.17 1.27
C SER A 142 18.30 -19.29 2.79
N ALA A 143 17.47 -20.11 3.44
CA ALA A 143 17.49 -20.31 4.89
C ALA A 143 18.50 -21.37 5.39
N SER A 144 19.32 -21.95 4.49
CA SER A 144 20.22 -23.08 4.80
C SER A 144 21.68 -22.86 4.41
N LEU A 145 22.12 -21.60 4.29
CA LEU A 145 23.53 -21.19 4.17
C LEU A 145 23.84 -20.11 5.19
#